data_AF-A0A8T9BKG5-F1
#
_entry.id   AF-A0A8T9BKG5-F1
#
_cell.length_a   1.000
_cell.length_b   1.000
_cell.length_c   1.000
_cell.angle_alpha   90.00
_cell.angle_beta   90.00
_cell.angle_gamma   90.00
#
_symmetry.space_group_name_H-M   'P 1'
#
loop_
_entity.id
_entity.type
_entity.pdbx_description
1 polymer ?
#
loop_
_entity_poly.entity_id
_entity_poly.type
_entity_poly.pdbx_seq_one_letter_code
_entity_poly.pdbx_strand_id
1 'polypeptide(L)'
;MIPLPEDDLEATTLFCQITHHRSQDLPRKPSPVCLENLAIFCDKYMCADSVVSYGALWIQRHSGSRSLEDLSRLLLLAYVLDLPESFATVSREMLLLNSGRFTSLWVLDDHPAIHSDLLGEFNNRKTALFRDLQKGIIGLASRMATYNCENVTKANGTYLYSLKTYGLFPYEDLFKAQSFLTIIEKASQFPSYRVERCEMRRCNCYELRDIDLKVELQQGIEKCEKLEPGLCLSCIKTKESLKEESGECLHL
;
A
#
# COMPACT_ATOMS: atom_id res chain seq x y z
N MET A 1 16.84 36.48 21.26
CA MET A 1 17.11 35.62 20.10
C MET A 1 17.93 34.45 20.62
N ILE A 2 17.31 33.26 20.73
CA ILE A 2 18.04 32.05 21.05
C ILE A 2 18.51 31.49 19.70
N PRO A 3 19.83 31.42 19.42
CA PRO A 3 20.31 30.87 18.17
C PRO A 3 20.00 29.36 18.14
N LEU A 4 19.40 28.91 17.04
CA LEU A 4 19.09 27.50 16.77
C LEU A 4 19.88 27.04 15.52
N PRO A 5 21.22 26.98 15.60
CA PRO A 5 22.07 26.73 14.44
C PRO A 5 21.93 25.33 13.85
N GLU A 6 21.31 24.41 14.57
CA GLU A 6 21.09 23.02 14.15
C GLU A 6 19.74 22.79 13.47
N ASP A 7 18.84 23.79 13.50
CA ASP A 7 17.50 23.63 12.92
C ASP A 7 17.49 24.05 11.45
N ASP A 8 16.70 23.32 10.66
CA ASP A 8 16.48 23.66 9.27
C ASP A 8 15.74 25.00 9.14
N LEU A 9 16.33 25.93 8.39
CA LEU A 9 15.81 27.28 8.24
C LEU A 9 14.43 27.28 7.57
N GLU A 10 14.21 26.40 6.60
CA GLU A 10 12.95 26.32 5.86
C GLU A 10 11.83 25.80 6.75
N ALA A 11 12.04 24.68 7.45
CA ALA A 11 11.09 24.11 8.39
C ALA A 11 10.74 25.07 9.54
N THR A 12 11.75 25.73 10.11
CA THR A 12 11.55 26.74 11.18
C THR A 12 10.71 27.91 10.66
N THR A 13 11.02 28.42 9.47
CA THR A 13 10.27 29.50 8.83
C THR A 13 8.82 29.09 8.58
N LEU A 14 8.61 27.87 8.08
CA LEU A 14 7.31 27.31 7.78
C LEU A 14 6.45 27.20 9.05
N PHE A 15 7.02 26.68 10.14
CA PHE A 15 6.36 26.62 11.44
C PHE A 15 5.95 28.01 11.94
N CYS A 16 6.87 28.98 11.92
CA CYS A 16 6.57 30.35 12.32
C CYS A 16 5.45 30.98 11.48
N GLN A 17 5.44 30.75 10.16
CA GLN A 17 4.38 31.25 9.29
C GLN A 17 3.01 30.64 9.66
N ILE A 18 2.96 29.35 9.99
CA ILE A 18 1.73 28.68 10.47
C ILE A 18 1.25 29.32 11.77
N THR A 19 2.12 29.40 12.78
CA THR A 19 1.74 29.86 14.13
C THR A 19 1.39 31.35 14.17
N HIS A 20 1.92 32.14 13.23
CA HIS A 20 1.56 33.54 13.05
C HIS A 20 0.44 33.77 12.02
N HIS A 21 -0.25 32.72 11.59
CA HIS A 21 -1.38 32.77 10.64
C HIS A 21 -1.07 33.47 9.31
N ARG A 22 0.18 33.40 8.84
CA ARG A 22 0.63 33.97 7.56
C ARG A 22 0.35 33.03 6.39
N SER A 23 -0.92 32.65 6.23
CA SER A 23 -1.35 31.63 5.26
C SER A 23 -1.05 31.98 3.79
N GLN A 24 -0.91 33.27 3.47
CA GLN A 24 -0.55 33.74 2.12
C GLN A 24 0.92 33.49 1.77
N ASP A 25 1.79 33.40 2.78
CA ASP A 25 3.23 33.17 2.61
C ASP A 25 3.58 31.68 2.56
N LEU A 26 2.61 30.80 2.89
CA LEU A 26 2.83 29.36 2.93
C LEU A 26 2.90 28.77 1.51
N PRO A 27 3.90 27.91 1.23
CA PRO A 27 3.94 27.17 -0.02
C PRO A 27 2.69 26.29 -0.16
N ARG A 28 2.12 26.27 -1.38
CA ARG A 28 0.98 25.40 -1.68
C ARG A 28 1.35 23.93 -1.58
N LYS A 29 2.56 23.56 -1.97
CA LYS A 29 3.04 22.18 -1.96
C LYS A 29 4.52 22.20 -1.55
N PRO A 30 4.83 22.24 -0.24
CA PRO A 30 6.20 22.12 0.25
C PRO A 30 6.82 20.80 -0.25
N SER A 31 8.13 20.75 -0.43
CA SER A 31 8.81 19.54 -0.88
C SER A 31 8.74 18.43 0.18
N PRO A 32 8.81 17.14 -0.19
CA PRO A 32 8.85 16.05 0.78
C PRO A 32 10.01 16.17 1.80
N VAL A 33 11.17 16.68 1.37
CA VAL A 33 12.32 16.96 2.24
C VAL A 33 12.00 18.06 3.27
N CYS A 34 11.37 19.16 2.84
CA CYS A 34 10.92 20.22 3.76
C CYS A 34 9.89 19.70 4.77
N LEU A 35 9.00 18.80 4.33
CA LEU A 35 8.00 18.17 5.20
C LEU A 35 8.61 17.21 6.23
N GLU A 36 9.63 16.45 5.87
CA GLU A 36 10.41 15.64 6.82
C GLU A 36 11.13 16.53 7.84
N ASN A 37 11.82 17.59 7.39
CA ASN A 37 12.48 18.52 8.31
C ASN A 37 11.47 19.17 9.26
N LEU A 38 10.26 19.47 8.79
CA LEU A 38 9.16 19.92 9.63
C LEU A 38 8.73 18.84 10.64
N ALA A 39 8.67 17.56 10.24
CA ALA A 39 8.36 16.47 11.16
C ALA A 39 9.43 16.36 12.27
N ILE A 40 10.72 16.38 11.91
CA ILE A 40 11.84 16.37 12.86
C ILE A 40 11.75 17.57 13.81
N PHE A 41 11.46 18.76 13.28
CA PHE A 41 11.25 19.97 14.09
C PHE A 41 10.08 19.80 15.07
N CYS A 42 8.94 19.29 14.60
CA CYS A 42 7.75 19.11 15.43
C CYS A 42 7.96 18.09 16.54
N ASP A 43 8.69 17.01 16.27
CA ASP A 43 9.07 16.00 17.25
C ASP A 43 10.02 16.60 18.30
N LYS A 44 11.11 17.25 17.86
CA LYS A 44 12.11 17.89 18.73
C LYS A 44 11.50 18.91 19.70
N TYR A 45 10.56 19.72 19.23
CA TYR A 45 9.94 20.80 20.02
C TYR A 45 8.56 20.47 20.56
N MET A 46 8.08 19.23 20.37
CA MET A 46 6.74 18.78 20.79
C MET A 46 5.61 19.74 20.36
N CYS A 47 5.65 20.20 19.11
CA CYS A 47 4.74 21.23 18.59
C CYS A 47 3.85 20.76 17.43
N ALA A 48 3.70 19.44 17.26
CA ALA A 48 2.91 18.79 16.22
C ALA A 48 1.49 19.38 16.07
N ASP A 49 0.79 19.62 17.18
CA ASP A 49 -0.59 20.15 17.21
C ASP A 49 -0.77 21.44 16.41
N SER A 50 0.29 22.26 16.34
CA SER A 50 0.22 23.54 15.63
C SER A 50 0.18 23.38 14.11
N VAL A 51 0.60 22.23 13.58
CA VAL A 51 0.77 22.00 12.13
C VAL A 51 -0.13 20.90 11.57
N VAL A 52 -0.87 20.15 12.41
CA VAL A 52 -1.74 19.01 12.03
C VAL A 52 -2.59 19.29 10.78
N SER A 53 -3.34 20.40 10.77
CA SER A 53 -4.23 20.76 9.66
C SER A 53 -3.48 20.99 8.34
N TYR A 54 -2.30 21.59 8.41
CA TYR A 54 -1.46 21.83 7.24
C TYR A 54 -0.76 20.55 6.78
N GLY A 55 -0.28 19.73 7.72
CA GLY A 55 0.33 18.44 7.43
C GLY A 55 -0.60 17.53 6.65
N ALA A 56 -1.85 17.35 7.11
CA ALA A 56 -2.84 16.55 6.41
C ALA A 56 -3.10 17.05 4.97
N LEU A 57 -3.26 18.38 4.82
CA LEU A 57 -3.48 19.02 3.52
C LEU A 57 -2.28 18.83 2.57
N TRP A 58 -1.06 18.98 3.07
CA TRP A 58 0.14 18.86 2.25
C TRP A 58 0.40 17.41 1.84
N ILE A 59 0.19 16.43 2.72
CA ILE A 59 0.24 15.01 2.37
C ILE A 59 -0.75 14.72 1.24
N GLN A 60 -2.00 15.18 1.36
CA GLN A 60 -3.01 14.99 0.32
C GLN A 60 -2.58 15.58 -1.03
N ARG A 61 -1.92 16.74 -1.03
CA ARG A 61 -1.41 17.39 -2.26
C ARG A 61 -0.24 16.64 -2.91
N HIS A 62 0.38 15.72 -2.18
CA HIS A 62 1.40 14.79 -2.70
C HIS A 62 0.84 13.43 -3.12
N SER A 63 -0.49 13.24 -3.11
CA SER A 63 -1.12 12.03 -3.64
C SER A 63 -0.63 11.69 -5.05
N GLY A 64 -0.34 10.41 -5.28
CA GLY A 64 0.19 9.92 -6.54
C GLY A 64 1.70 10.14 -6.73
N SER A 65 2.44 10.48 -5.67
CA SER A 65 3.90 10.43 -5.70
C SER A 65 4.38 9.03 -6.13
N ARG A 66 5.40 8.99 -6.98
CA ARG A 66 5.97 7.74 -7.52
C ARG A 66 7.32 7.38 -6.90
N SER A 67 7.79 8.16 -5.93
CA SER A 67 9.02 7.91 -5.21
C SER A 67 8.71 7.28 -3.85
N LEU A 68 9.21 6.08 -3.59
CA LEU A 68 9.07 5.43 -2.28
C LEU A 68 9.77 6.24 -1.18
N GLU A 69 10.87 6.90 -1.51
CA GLU A 69 11.61 7.77 -0.60
C GLU A 69 10.78 9.02 -0.24
N ASP A 70 10.13 9.66 -1.21
CA ASP A 70 9.22 10.78 -0.92
C ASP A 70 8.03 10.32 -0.09
N LEU A 71 7.45 9.16 -0.41
CA LEU A 71 6.36 8.59 0.38
C LEU A 71 6.81 8.27 1.81
N SER A 72 8.06 7.83 2.02
CA SER A 72 8.59 7.60 3.37
C SER A 72 8.67 8.89 4.21
N ARG A 73 9.06 10.01 3.58
CA ARG A 73 9.08 11.35 4.20
C ARG A 73 7.68 11.82 4.57
N LEU A 74 6.69 11.59 3.70
CA LEU A 74 5.29 11.89 3.99
C LEU A 74 4.71 11.00 5.09
N LEU A 75 5.13 9.74 5.14
CA LEU A 75 4.69 8.79 6.16
C LEU A 75 5.24 9.16 7.53
N LEU A 76 6.50 9.60 7.61
CA LEU A 76 7.11 10.16 8.82
C LEU A 76 6.32 11.37 9.33
N LEU A 77 5.98 12.32 8.45
CA LEU A 77 5.15 13.46 8.84
C LEU A 77 3.79 12.99 9.39
N ALA A 78 3.13 12.06 8.71
CA ALA A 78 1.85 11.52 9.16
C ALA A 78 1.96 10.83 10.53
N TYR A 79 3.08 10.18 10.81
CA TYR A 79 3.35 9.51 12.07
C TYR A 79 3.55 10.49 13.22
N VAL A 80 4.44 11.48 13.04
CA VAL A 80 4.79 12.49 14.04
C VAL A 80 3.58 13.37 14.36
N LEU A 81 2.80 13.74 13.35
CA LEU A 81 1.59 14.57 13.52
C LEU A 81 0.35 13.80 13.98
N ASP A 82 0.48 12.50 14.24
CA ASP A 82 -0.62 11.62 14.63
C ASP A 82 -1.83 11.66 13.69
N LEU A 83 -1.57 11.51 12.38
CA LEU A 83 -2.56 11.60 11.31
C LEU A 83 -2.94 10.21 10.77
N PRO A 84 -3.89 9.48 11.40
CA PRO A 84 -4.17 8.08 11.07
C PRO A 84 -4.63 7.86 9.62
N GLU A 85 -5.48 8.74 9.08
CA GLU A 85 -5.99 8.62 7.71
C GLU A 85 -4.90 8.88 6.67
N SER A 86 -4.07 9.91 6.91
CA SER A 86 -2.93 10.23 6.04
C SER A 86 -1.91 9.10 6.07
N PHE A 87 -1.62 8.56 7.27
CA PHE A 87 -0.70 7.44 7.44
C PHE A 87 -1.18 6.19 6.71
N ALA A 88 -2.46 5.83 6.86
CA ALA A 88 -3.05 4.70 6.15
C ALA A 88 -3.03 4.89 4.63
N THR A 89 -3.24 6.11 4.14
CA THR A 89 -3.21 6.42 2.71
C THR A 89 -1.80 6.29 2.14
N VAL A 90 -0.81 6.93 2.77
CA VAL A 90 0.58 6.92 2.29
C VAL A 90 1.18 5.51 2.37
N SER A 91 0.96 4.80 3.48
CA SER A 91 1.44 3.42 3.62
C SER A 91 0.81 2.48 2.59
N ARG A 92 -0.46 2.69 2.23
CA ARG A 92 -1.09 1.96 1.11
C ARG A 92 -0.39 2.24 -0.21
N GLU A 93 -0.12 3.50 -0.54
CA GLU A 93 0.61 3.84 -1.77
C GLU A 93 2.00 3.15 -1.83
N MET A 94 2.74 3.16 -0.72
CA MET A 94 4.03 2.45 -0.63
C MET A 94 3.89 0.94 -0.85
N LEU A 95 2.88 0.30 -0.23
CA LEU A 95 2.61 -1.14 -0.39
C LEU A 95 2.33 -1.51 -1.84
N LEU A 96 1.56 -0.69 -2.55
CA LEU A 96 1.18 -0.92 -3.94
C LEU A 96 2.34 -0.68 -4.93
N LEU A 97 3.17 0.33 -4.65
CA LEU A 97 4.27 0.75 -5.51
C LEU A 97 5.50 -0.14 -5.37
N ASN A 98 5.83 -0.58 -4.15
CA ASN A 98 7.05 -1.33 -3.89
C ASN A 98 7.02 -2.70 -4.60
N SER A 99 8.17 -3.13 -5.11
CA SER A 99 8.38 -4.47 -5.68
C SER A 99 9.11 -5.35 -4.68
N GLY A 100 8.72 -6.62 -4.53
CA GLY A 100 9.39 -7.52 -3.58
C GLY A 100 9.27 -7.12 -2.10
N ARG A 101 10.19 -7.56 -1.24
CA ARG A 101 10.16 -7.22 0.19
C ARG A 101 10.71 -5.82 0.45
N PHE A 102 10.24 -5.15 1.49
CA PHE A 102 10.91 -3.94 1.98
C PHE A 102 12.18 -4.34 2.72
N THR A 103 13.30 -3.71 2.37
CA THR A 103 14.59 -3.84 3.04
C THR A 103 14.96 -2.60 3.87
N SER A 104 14.31 -1.48 3.60
CA SER A 104 14.49 -0.19 4.26
C SER A 104 13.20 0.63 4.08
N LEU A 105 12.93 1.51 5.04
CA LEU A 105 11.92 2.58 4.95
C LEU A 105 12.59 3.97 4.93
N TRP A 106 13.87 4.03 4.55
CA TRP A 106 14.68 5.23 4.39
C TRP A 106 14.66 6.09 5.66
N VAL A 107 14.03 7.25 5.60
CA VAL A 107 14.01 8.24 6.68
C VAL A 107 13.38 7.71 7.97
N LEU A 108 12.54 6.69 7.86
CA LEU A 108 11.87 6.08 9.00
C LEU A 108 12.77 5.10 9.76
N ASP A 109 13.80 4.54 9.12
CA ASP A 109 14.63 3.50 9.75
C ASP A 109 15.47 4.08 10.92
N ASP A 110 15.89 5.34 10.79
CA ASP A 110 16.79 6.01 11.73
C ASP A 110 16.11 7.10 12.58
N HIS A 111 14.81 7.36 12.38
CA HIS A 111 14.15 8.48 13.05
C HIS A 111 13.83 8.17 14.53
N PRO A 112 14.28 9.01 15.50
CA PRO A 112 14.13 8.74 16.93
C PRO A 112 12.69 8.50 17.39
N ALA A 113 11.71 9.19 16.81
CA ALA A 113 10.29 9.01 17.14
C ALA A 113 9.68 7.65 16.74
N ILE A 114 10.39 6.85 15.92
CA ILE A 114 9.89 5.57 15.42
C ILE A 114 10.43 4.46 16.31
N HIS A 115 9.57 3.87 17.14
CA HIS A 115 9.94 2.80 18.07
C HIS A 115 9.38 1.43 17.66
N SER A 116 8.43 1.42 16.72
CA SER A 116 7.82 0.21 16.17
C SER A 116 8.67 -0.42 15.07
N ASP A 117 8.54 -1.74 14.95
CA ASP A 117 9.04 -2.49 13.81
C ASP A 117 8.17 -2.24 12.57
N LEU A 118 8.18 -0.99 12.08
CA LEU A 118 7.42 -0.58 10.89
C LEU A 118 7.80 -1.44 9.68
N LEU A 119 9.08 -1.74 9.51
CA LEU A 119 9.58 -2.58 8.41
C LEU A 119 8.94 -3.97 8.44
N GLY A 120 8.87 -4.59 9.62
CA GLY A 120 8.16 -5.85 9.85
C GLY A 120 6.68 -5.74 9.54
N GLU A 121 5.99 -4.71 10.02
CA GLU A 121 4.57 -4.47 9.75
C GLU A 121 4.27 -4.29 8.25
N PHE A 122 5.10 -3.53 7.52
CA PHE A 122 5.00 -3.39 6.07
C PHE A 122 5.16 -4.72 5.35
N ASN A 123 6.17 -5.52 5.72
CA ASN A 123 6.41 -6.83 5.10
C ASN A 123 5.30 -7.85 5.43
N ASN A 124 4.76 -7.82 6.65
CA ASN A 124 3.61 -8.64 7.05
C ASN A 124 2.36 -8.26 6.25
N ARG A 125 2.06 -6.96 6.16
CA ARG A 125 0.93 -6.47 5.38
C ARG A 125 1.07 -6.79 3.90
N LYS A 126 2.27 -6.64 3.34
CA LYS A 126 2.57 -7.01 1.95
C LYS A 126 2.37 -8.50 1.68
N THR A 127 2.80 -9.35 2.60
CA THR A 127 2.59 -10.80 2.50
C THR A 127 1.10 -11.14 2.50
N ALA A 128 0.31 -10.50 3.37
CA ALA A 128 -1.15 -10.68 3.38
C ALA A 128 -1.79 -10.22 2.06
N LEU A 129 -1.44 -9.02 1.58
CA LEU A 129 -1.91 -8.47 0.31
C LEU A 129 -1.64 -9.42 -0.86
N PHE A 130 -0.40 -9.91 -0.98
CA PHE A 130 -0.02 -10.82 -2.07
C PHE A 130 -0.72 -12.17 -1.97
N ARG A 131 -0.96 -12.68 -0.75
CA ARG A 131 -1.73 -13.91 -0.56
C ARG A 131 -3.17 -13.74 -1.04
N ASP A 132 -3.82 -12.62 -0.76
CA ASP A 132 -5.20 -12.40 -1.19
C ASP A 132 -5.28 -12.10 -2.70
N LEU A 133 -4.28 -11.40 -3.26
CA LEU A 133 -4.12 -11.26 -4.71
C LEU A 133 -3.97 -12.61 -5.41
N GLN A 134 -3.15 -13.52 -4.88
CA GLN A 134 -2.99 -14.87 -5.41
C GLN A 134 -4.30 -15.66 -5.39
N LYS A 135 -5.09 -15.54 -4.32
CA LYS A 135 -6.44 -16.14 -4.27
C LYS A 135 -7.36 -15.54 -5.34
N GLY A 136 -7.33 -14.22 -5.53
CA GLY A 136 -8.11 -13.54 -6.56
C GLY A 136 -7.77 -14.03 -7.97
N ILE A 137 -6.47 -14.18 -8.27
CA ILE A 137 -5.98 -14.65 -9.57
C ILE A 137 -6.31 -16.15 -9.78
N ILE A 138 -6.04 -17.02 -8.80
CA ILE A 138 -6.24 -18.46 -8.97
C ILE A 138 -7.70 -18.91 -8.77
N GLY A 139 -8.56 -18.03 -8.24
CA GLY A 139 -9.95 -18.33 -7.91
C GLY A 139 -10.75 -18.82 -9.12
N LEU A 140 -10.55 -18.20 -10.28
CA LEU A 140 -11.22 -18.61 -11.52
C LEU A 140 -10.77 -20.01 -11.96
N ALA A 141 -9.47 -20.29 -11.93
CA ALA A 141 -8.92 -21.61 -12.28
C ALA A 141 -9.45 -22.70 -11.34
N SER A 142 -9.51 -22.40 -10.05
CA SER A 142 -10.04 -23.31 -9.02
C SER A 142 -11.52 -23.61 -9.25
N ARG A 143 -12.32 -22.59 -9.61
CA ARG A 143 -13.74 -22.76 -9.97
C ARG A 143 -13.89 -23.58 -11.25
N MET A 144 -13.09 -23.34 -12.29
CA MET A 144 -13.17 -24.12 -13.53
C MET A 144 -12.76 -25.59 -13.32
N ALA A 145 -11.84 -25.87 -12.41
CA ALA A 145 -11.38 -27.23 -12.10
C ALA A 145 -12.46 -28.13 -11.47
N THR A 146 -13.59 -27.59 -11.00
CA THR A 146 -14.71 -28.40 -10.48
C THR A 146 -15.59 -28.99 -11.59
N TYR A 147 -15.32 -28.68 -12.85
CA TYR A 147 -16.11 -29.14 -14.00
C TYR A 147 -15.27 -30.05 -14.92
N ASN A 148 -15.86 -31.17 -15.33
CA ASN A 148 -15.23 -32.12 -16.28
C ASN A 148 -15.63 -31.85 -17.75
N CYS A 149 -16.06 -30.63 -18.06
CA CYS A 149 -16.45 -30.24 -19.42
C CYS A 149 -15.20 -29.93 -20.25
N GLU A 150 -15.14 -30.43 -21.49
CA GLU A 150 -13.99 -30.22 -22.39
C GLU A 150 -13.73 -28.72 -22.63
N ASN A 151 -14.77 -27.95 -22.94
CA ASN A 151 -14.65 -26.50 -23.17
C ASN A 151 -14.13 -25.76 -21.94
N VAL A 152 -14.55 -26.15 -20.74
CA VAL A 152 -14.06 -25.55 -19.48
C VAL A 152 -12.62 -25.96 -19.21
N THR A 153 -12.28 -27.22 -19.47
CA THR A 153 -10.91 -27.73 -19.32
C THR A 153 -9.95 -27.00 -20.25
N LYS A 154 -10.35 -26.82 -21.51
CA LYS A 154 -9.62 -26.02 -22.52
C LYS A 154 -9.48 -24.57 -22.06
N ALA A 155 -10.56 -23.94 -21.60
CA ALA A 155 -10.53 -22.57 -21.08
C ALA A 155 -9.60 -22.43 -19.87
N ASN A 156 -9.59 -23.40 -18.96
CA ASN A 156 -8.71 -23.41 -17.80
C ASN A 156 -7.24 -23.56 -18.20
N GLY A 157 -6.94 -24.44 -19.15
CA GLY A 157 -5.61 -24.56 -19.75
C GLY A 157 -5.15 -23.25 -20.38
N THR A 158 -6.00 -22.61 -21.20
CA THR A 158 -5.74 -21.30 -21.80
C THR A 158 -5.50 -20.22 -20.75
N TYR A 159 -6.30 -20.21 -19.68
CA TYR A 159 -6.17 -19.26 -18.58
C TYR A 159 -4.81 -19.39 -17.88
N LEU A 160 -4.48 -20.60 -17.42
CA LEU A 160 -3.23 -20.87 -16.70
C LEU A 160 -2.00 -20.63 -17.57
N TYR A 161 -2.05 -21.02 -18.85
CA TYR A 161 -1.00 -20.73 -19.83
C TYR A 161 -0.82 -19.22 -20.02
N SER A 162 -1.92 -18.46 -20.14
CA SER A 162 -1.87 -17.01 -20.29
C SER A 162 -1.34 -16.35 -19.01
N LEU A 163 -1.75 -16.80 -17.82
CA LEU A 163 -1.19 -16.31 -16.56
C LEU A 163 0.33 -16.46 -16.53
N LYS A 164 0.85 -17.64 -16.92
CA LYS A 164 2.29 -17.86 -16.98
C LYS A 164 2.98 -16.97 -18.00
N THR A 165 2.44 -16.89 -19.22
CA THR A 165 3.01 -16.09 -20.32
C THR A 165 3.11 -14.60 -19.96
N TYR A 166 2.13 -14.08 -19.22
CA TYR A 166 2.10 -12.69 -18.79
C TYR A 166 2.83 -12.46 -17.44
N GLY A 167 3.39 -13.50 -16.82
CA GLY A 167 4.06 -13.43 -15.52
C GLY A 167 3.11 -13.13 -14.37
N LEU A 168 1.83 -13.50 -14.49
CA LEU A 168 0.79 -13.38 -13.47
C LEU A 168 0.54 -14.69 -12.71
N PHE A 169 1.25 -15.76 -13.05
CA PHE A 169 1.10 -17.06 -12.42
C PHE A 169 1.60 -17.02 -10.97
N PRO A 170 0.76 -17.33 -9.97
CA PRO A 170 1.15 -17.31 -8.55
C PRO A 170 2.39 -18.16 -8.26
N TYR A 171 3.15 -17.76 -7.23
CA TYR A 171 4.34 -18.45 -6.70
C TYR A 171 5.58 -18.51 -7.59
N GLU A 172 5.52 -18.10 -8.86
CA GLU A 172 6.72 -17.92 -9.67
C GLU A 172 7.53 -16.69 -9.23
N ASP A 173 8.85 -16.75 -9.43
CA ASP A 173 9.76 -15.66 -9.04
C ASP A 173 9.45 -14.37 -9.79
N LEU A 174 9.06 -14.50 -11.07
CA LEU A 174 8.55 -13.38 -11.88
C LEU A 174 7.37 -12.70 -11.20
N PHE A 175 6.41 -13.45 -10.66
CA PHE A 175 5.25 -12.89 -9.96
C PHE A 175 5.67 -12.19 -8.66
N LYS A 176 6.52 -12.82 -7.86
CA LYS A 176 6.99 -12.28 -6.56
C LYS A 176 7.83 -11.01 -6.70
N ALA A 177 8.53 -10.85 -7.82
CA ALA A 177 9.37 -9.69 -8.09
C ALA A 177 8.58 -8.43 -8.53
N GLN A 178 7.28 -8.55 -8.81
CA GLN A 178 6.47 -7.44 -9.31
C GLN A 178 5.83 -6.62 -8.18
N SER A 179 5.54 -5.36 -8.47
CA SER A 179 4.65 -4.54 -7.63
C SER A 179 3.17 -4.87 -7.92
N PHE A 180 2.28 -4.45 -7.02
CA PHE A 180 0.84 -4.60 -7.23
C PHE A 180 0.38 -3.81 -8.47
N LEU A 181 0.93 -2.61 -8.69
CA LEU A 181 0.62 -1.78 -9.84
C LEU A 181 1.01 -2.45 -11.17
N THR A 182 2.18 -3.09 -11.22
CA THR A 182 2.62 -3.84 -12.42
C THR A 182 1.69 -5.03 -12.69
N ILE A 183 1.20 -5.70 -11.63
CA ILE A 183 0.24 -6.79 -11.77
C ILE A 183 -1.10 -6.29 -12.35
N ILE A 184 -1.63 -5.16 -11.86
CA ILE A 184 -2.82 -4.52 -12.43
C ILE A 184 -2.61 -4.18 -13.91
N GLU A 185 -1.48 -3.55 -14.23
CA GLU A 185 -1.16 -3.16 -15.61
C GLU A 185 -1.14 -4.37 -16.55
N LYS A 186 -0.47 -5.45 -16.16
CA LYS A 186 -0.45 -6.69 -16.94
C LYS A 186 -1.80 -7.37 -17.04
N ALA A 187 -2.61 -7.35 -15.99
CA ALA A 187 -3.97 -7.86 -16.04
C ALA A 187 -4.85 -7.06 -17.02
N SER A 188 -4.60 -5.75 -17.18
CA SER A 188 -5.27 -4.92 -18.20
C SER A 188 -4.90 -5.32 -19.64
N GLN A 189 -3.70 -5.87 -19.83
CA GLN A 189 -3.20 -6.36 -21.12
C GLN A 189 -3.51 -7.85 -21.36
N PHE A 190 -4.15 -8.52 -20.39
CA PHE A 190 -4.49 -9.93 -20.47
C PHE A 190 -5.43 -10.20 -21.67
N PRO A 191 -5.26 -11.33 -22.39
CA PRO A 191 -6.06 -11.63 -23.56
C PRO A 191 -7.51 -11.89 -23.16
N SER A 192 -8.45 -11.29 -23.90
CA SER A 192 -9.86 -11.67 -23.80
C SER A 192 -10.03 -13.06 -24.40
N TYR A 193 -10.67 -13.93 -23.64
CA TYR A 193 -11.03 -15.27 -24.08
C TYR A 193 -12.36 -15.63 -23.43
N ARG A 194 -13.33 -16.01 -24.26
CA ARG A 194 -14.65 -16.42 -23.78
C ARG A 194 -14.76 -17.93 -23.74
N VAL A 195 -15.30 -18.45 -22.65
CA VAL A 195 -15.56 -19.89 -22.52
C VAL A 195 -16.60 -20.31 -23.55
N GLU A 196 -16.21 -21.25 -24.41
CA GLU A 196 -17.07 -21.78 -25.48
C GLU A 196 -18.30 -22.47 -24.91
N ARG A 197 -19.46 -22.24 -25.54
CA ARG A 197 -20.73 -22.81 -25.10
C ARG A 197 -20.69 -24.33 -25.15
N CYS A 198 -21.09 -24.98 -24.05
CA CYS A 198 -21.24 -26.42 -24.00
C CYS A 198 -22.58 -26.84 -24.64
N GLU A 199 -22.54 -27.75 -25.61
CA GLU A 199 -23.74 -28.27 -26.28
C GLU A 199 -24.31 -29.52 -25.60
N MET A 200 -23.58 -30.12 -24.64
CA MET A 200 -24.04 -31.29 -23.92
C MET A 200 -25.26 -30.97 -23.03
N ARG A 201 -26.37 -31.66 -23.31
CA ARG A 201 -27.58 -31.60 -22.48
C ARG A 201 -27.24 -32.08 -21.06
N ARG A 202 -27.57 -31.27 -20.05
CA ARG A 202 -27.31 -31.51 -18.60
C ARG A 202 -25.85 -31.35 -18.14
N CYS A 203 -25.00 -30.67 -18.90
CA CYS A 203 -23.70 -30.25 -18.36
C CYS A 203 -23.90 -29.14 -17.31
N ASN A 204 -23.25 -29.26 -16.16
CA ASN A 204 -23.37 -28.29 -15.07
C ASN A 204 -22.51 -27.02 -15.28
N CYS A 205 -21.76 -26.91 -16.39
CA CYS A 205 -20.92 -25.75 -16.67
C CYS A 205 -21.68 -24.51 -17.17
N TYR A 206 -23.01 -24.49 -17.07
CA TYR A 206 -23.85 -23.39 -17.55
C TYR A 206 -23.52 -22.06 -16.87
N GLU A 207 -23.02 -22.10 -15.63
CA GLU A 207 -22.61 -20.93 -14.84
C GLU A 207 -21.34 -20.26 -15.37
N LEU A 208 -20.53 -21.00 -16.13
CA LEU A 208 -19.31 -20.50 -16.76
C LEU A 208 -19.53 -20.11 -18.22
N ARG A 209 -20.77 -20.12 -18.68
CA ARG A 209 -21.09 -19.83 -20.08
C ARG A 209 -20.81 -18.35 -20.39
N ASP A 210 -20.12 -18.12 -21.50
CA ASP A 210 -19.86 -16.77 -22.04
C ASP A 210 -19.04 -15.86 -21.10
N ILE A 211 -18.46 -16.40 -20.03
CA ILE A 211 -17.56 -15.63 -19.15
C ILE A 211 -16.30 -15.26 -19.93
N ASP A 212 -15.82 -14.05 -19.71
CA ASP A 212 -14.54 -13.58 -20.24
C ASP A 212 -13.46 -13.71 -19.17
N LEU A 213 -12.44 -14.52 -19.47
CA LEU A 213 -11.35 -14.81 -18.53
C LEU A 213 -10.60 -13.53 -18.10
N LYS A 214 -10.49 -12.54 -18.98
CA LYS A 214 -9.87 -11.24 -18.65
C LYS A 214 -10.70 -10.50 -17.62
N VAL A 215 -12.01 -10.42 -17.84
CA VAL A 215 -12.92 -9.69 -16.95
C VAL A 215 -12.93 -10.34 -15.57
N GLU A 216 -12.99 -11.67 -15.50
CA GLU A 216 -12.94 -12.40 -14.23
C GLU A 216 -11.61 -12.20 -13.49
N LEU A 217 -10.47 -12.21 -14.20
CA LEU A 217 -9.16 -11.88 -13.62
C LEU A 217 -9.14 -10.47 -13.04
N GLN A 218 -9.60 -9.48 -13.81
CA GLN A 218 -9.64 -8.08 -13.37
C GLN A 218 -10.53 -7.92 -12.13
N GLN A 219 -11.71 -8.52 -12.12
CA GLN A 219 -12.59 -8.51 -10.96
C GLN A 219 -11.96 -9.18 -9.73
N GLY A 220 -11.20 -10.26 -9.91
CA GLY A 220 -10.45 -10.92 -8.83
C GLY A 220 -9.41 -10.00 -8.20
N ILE A 221 -8.70 -9.21 -9.02
CA ILE A 221 -7.68 -8.25 -8.58
C ILE A 221 -8.33 -7.01 -7.94
N GLU A 222 -9.37 -6.45 -8.56
CA GLU A 222 -10.08 -5.25 -8.07
C GLU A 222 -10.69 -5.46 -6.69
N LYS A 223 -11.19 -6.68 -6.41
CA LYS A 223 -11.68 -7.03 -5.07
C LYS A 223 -10.58 -6.87 -4.02
N CYS A 224 -9.35 -7.25 -4.35
CA CYS A 224 -8.20 -7.09 -3.44
C CYS A 224 -7.85 -5.60 -3.27
N GLU A 225 -7.90 -4.81 -4.34
CA GLU A 225 -7.59 -3.38 -4.28
C GLU A 225 -8.55 -2.57 -3.39
N LYS A 226 -9.85 -2.91 -3.43
CA LYS A 226 -10.91 -2.23 -2.66
C LYS A 226 -10.94 -2.63 -1.18
N LEU A 227 -10.46 -3.81 -0.85
CA LEU A 227 -10.52 -4.37 0.51
C LEU A 227 -9.36 -3.94 1.40
N GLU A 228 -8.32 -3.32 0.84
CA GLU A 228 -7.03 -3.21 1.51
C GLU A 228 -6.75 -1.77 1.98
N PRO A 229 -7.07 -1.43 3.25
CA PRO A 229 -6.52 -0.25 3.88
C PRO A 229 -5.00 -0.42 4.04
N GLY A 230 -4.27 0.71 4.06
CA GLY A 230 -2.86 0.71 4.46
C GLY A 230 -2.70 0.32 5.93
N LEU A 231 -1.53 0.63 6.48
CA LEU A 231 -1.26 0.34 7.88
C LEU A 231 -2.08 1.25 8.81
N CYS A 232 -2.53 0.71 9.94
CA CYS A 232 -3.25 1.48 10.96
C CYS A 232 -2.25 2.09 11.96
N LEU A 233 -2.20 3.43 12.02
CA LEU A 233 -1.31 4.14 12.92
C LEU A 233 -1.57 3.80 14.39
N SER A 234 -2.84 3.73 14.81
CA SER A 234 -3.21 3.38 16.17
C SER A 234 -2.75 1.97 16.54
N CYS A 235 -2.93 0.98 15.66
CA CYS A 235 -2.44 -0.38 15.90
C CYS A 235 -0.91 -0.43 16.05
N ILE A 236 -0.19 0.39 15.29
CA ILE A 236 1.27 0.49 15.38
C ILE A 236 1.67 1.06 16.74
N LYS A 237 1.14 2.23 17.11
CA LYS A 237 1.47 2.90 18.38
C LYS A 237 1.02 2.11 19.61
N THR A 238 -0.12 1.41 19.56
CA THR A 238 -0.55 0.54 20.69
C THR A 238 0.34 -0.70 20.87
N LYS A 239 0.91 -1.24 19.79
CA LYS A 239 1.92 -2.31 19.91
C LYS A 239 3.21 -1.80 20.57
N GLU A 240 3.50 -0.49 20.48
CA GLU A 240 4.62 0.13 21.18
C GLU A 240 4.34 0.25 22.68
N SER A 241 3.17 0.77 23.07
CA SER A 241 2.82 0.90 24.49
C SER A 241 2.82 -0.44 25.22
N LEU A 242 2.38 -1.52 24.56
CA LEU A 242 2.44 -2.87 25.12
C LEU A 242 3.87 -3.46 25.19
N LYS A 243 4.80 -3.02 24.33
CA LYS A 243 6.22 -3.41 24.39
C LYS A 243 6.97 -2.67 25.49
N GLU A 244 6.58 -1.43 25.81
CA GLU A 244 7.14 -0.68 26.95
C GLU A 244 6.64 -1.22 28.30
N GLU A 245 5.41 -1.76 28.34
CA GLU A 245 4.84 -2.37 29.56
C GLU A 245 5.23 -3.86 29.76
N SER A 246 5.69 -4.56 28.72
CA SER A 246 6.06 -5.98 28.81
C SER A 246 7.52 -6.21 29.18
N GLY A 247 7.85 -5.80 30.41
CA GLY A 247 8.76 -6.55 31.27
C GLY A 247 8.17 -7.87 31.77
N GLU A 248 6.89 -8.17 31.51
CA GLU A 248 6.25 -9.47 31.78
C GLU A 248 4.91 -9.55 31.01
N CYS A 249 4.76 -10.51 30.09
CA CYS A 249 3.47 -10.80 29.47
C CYS A 249 2.64 -11.74 30.36
N LEU A 250 1.56 -11.23 30.93
CA LEU A 250 0.47 -12.07 31.47
C LEU A 250 -0.53 -12.38 30.35
N HIS A 251 -0.62 -13.66 30.01
CA HIS A 251 -1.74 -14.22 29.27
C HIS A 251 -3.04 -13.99 30.04
N LEU A 252 -4.06 -13.46 29.38
CA LEU A 252 -5.47 -13.86 29.49
C LEU A 252 -6.24 -13.44 28.23
#